data_AF-A0A2V7GR49-F1
#
_entry.id   AF-A0A2V7GR49-F1
#
_cell.length_a   1.000
_cell.length_b   1.000
_cell.length_c   1.000
_cell.angle_alpha   90.00
_cell.angle_beta   90.00
_cell.angle_gamma   90.00
#
_symmetry.space_group_name_H-M   'P 1'
#
loop_
_entity.id
_entity.type
_entity.pdbx_description
1 polymer ?
#
loop_
_entity_poly.entity_id
_entity_poly.type
_entity_poly.pdbx_seq_one_letter_code
_entity_poly.pdbx_strand_id
1 'polypeptide(L)'
;MGTSQRSPRSTRHVAGTVLIALGSLVLLASAAAKFARVPQVAAQLGAFGFTGGRLTLIAIAEFVSAALFLVRQTRSAGLLLVSAFLGGAIATHLQHGQSVLQPAIVLGLLWLGAWLRHPETLWSVVRT
;
A
#
# COMPACT_ATOMS: atom_id res chain seq x y z
N MET A 1 -28.25 -34.63 1.47
CA MET A 1 -27.61 -33.76 0.46
C MET A 1 -27.82 -32.31 0.91
N GLY A 2 -26.93 -31.78 1.76
CA GLY A 2 -27.07 -30.46 2.35
C GLY A 2 -26.62 -29.38 1.38
N THR A 3 -27.53 -28.52 0.93
CA THR A 3 -27.22 -27.36 0.11
C THR A 3 -26.41 -26.37 0.94
N SER A 4 -25.13 -26.20 0.58
CA SER A 4 -24.28 -25.16 1.17
C SER A 4 -24.79 -23.79 0.73
N GLN A 5 -25.68 -23.17 1.52
CA GLN A 5 -26.11 -21.79 1.29
C GLN A 5 -24.92 -20.86 1.55
N ARG A 6 -24.27 -20.36 0.49
CA ARG A 6 -23.30 -19.27 0.60
C ARG A 6 -24.09 -18.01 0.97
N SER A 7 -23.97 -17.56 2.22
CA SER A 7 -24.45 -16.24 2.63
C SER A 7 -23.87 -15.18 1.67
N PRO A 8 -24.67 -14.25 1.11
CA PRO A 8 -24.17 -13.22 0.22
C PRO A 8 -23.06 -12.42 0.92
N ARG A 9 -21.92 -12.23 0.25
CA ARG A 9 -20.82 -11.41 0.78
C ARG A 9 -21.36 -9.99 0.99
N SER A 10 -21.25 -9.48 2.21
CA SER A 10 -21.64 -8.10 2.53
C SER A 10 -20.91 -7.11 1.60
N THR A 11 -21.65 -6.13 1.06
CA THR A 11 -21.13 -5.03 0.22
C THR A 11 -19.88 -4.39 0.82
N ARG A 12 -19.83 -4.25 2.15
CA ARG A 12 -18.68 -3.76 2.93
C ARG A 12 -17.41 -4.57 2.64
N HIS A 13 -17.51 -5.90 2.69
CA HIS A 13 -16.37 -6.79 2.49
C HIS A 13 -15.89 -6.77 1.04
N VAL A 14 -16.80 -6.63 0.07
CA VAL A 14 -16.44 -6.47 -1.35
C VAL A 14 -15.70 -5.15 -1.56
N ALA A 15 -16.26 -4.04 -1.07
CA ALA A 15 -15.63 -2.72 -1.15
C ALA A 15 -14.22 -2.70 -0.56
N GLY A 16 -14.04 -3.27 0.64
CA GLY A 16 -12.72 -3.39 1.26
C GLY A 16 -11.73 -4.23 0.44
N THR A 17 -12.21 -5.31 -0.19
CA THR A 17 -11.36 -6.14 -1.08
C THR A 17 -10.90 -5.36 -2.31
N VAL A 18 -11.81 -4.61 -2.92
CA VAL A 18 -11.52 -3.79 -4.11
C VAL A 18 -10.51 -2.70 -3.77
N LEU A 19 -10.70 -1.98 -2.67
CA LEU A 19 -9.78 -0.92 -2.22
C LEU A 19 -8.38 -1.48 -1.93
N ILE A 20 -8.28 -2.62 -1.24
CA ILE A 20 -6.99 -3.27 -0.97
C ILE A 20 -6.31 -3.68 -2.29
N ALA A 21 -7.04 -4.33 -3.20
CA ALA A 21 -6.49 -4.81 -4.45
C ALA A 21 -6.02 -3.65 -5.34
N LEU A 22 -6.86 -2.64 -5.55
CA LEU A 22 -6.53 -1.46 -6.35
C LEU A 22 -5.39 -0.67 -5.75
N GLY A 23 -5.44 -0.38 -4.44
CA GLY A 23 -4.39 0.37 -3.78
C GLY A 23 -3.04 -0.37 -3.78
N SER A 24 -3.05 -1.69 -3.56
CA SER A 24 -1.82 -2.51 -3.67
C SER A 24 -1.29 -2.50 -5.09
N LEU A 25 -2.15 -2.59 -6.10
CA LEU A 25 -1.76 -2.54 -7.51
C LEU A 25 -1.12 -1.20 -7.88
N VAL A 26 -1.67 -0.08 -7.39
CA VAL A 26 -1.09 1.26 -7.57
C VAL A 26 0.34 1.31 -7.00
N LEU A 27 0.54 0.81 -5.78
CA LEU A 27 1.87 0.76 -5.16
C LEU A 27 2.84 -0.16 -5.91
N LEU A 28 2.38 -1.33 -6.36
CA LEU A 28 3.19 -2.26 -7.15
C LEU A 28 3.58 -1.67 -8.51
N ALA A 29 2.66 -1.01 -9.20
CA ALA A 29 2.94 -0.30 -10.45
C ALA A 29 3.94 0.85 -10.24
N SER A 30 3.76 1.60 -9.15
CA SER A 30 4.67 2.68 -8.73
C SER A 30 6.08 2.14 -8.42
N ALA A 31 6.20 1.00 -7.75
CA ALA A 31 7.48 0.34 -7.50
C ALA A 31 8.13 -0.18 -8.79
N ALA A 32 7.33 -0.80 -9.68
CA ALA A 32 7.79 -1.27 -10.98
C ALA A 32 8.35 -0.11 -11.83
N ALA A 33 7.69 1.05 -11.83
CA ALA A 33 8.18 2.24 -12.53
C ALA A 33 9.53 2.73 -11.97
N LYS A 34 9.75 2.63 -10.65
CA LYS A 34 11.04 2.95 -10.02
C LYS A 34 12.14 1.95 -10.41
N PHE A 35 11.82 0.65 -10.43
CA PHE A 35 12.77 -0.39 -10.90
C PHE A 35 13.13 -0.21 -12.38
N ALA A 36 12.14 0.10 -13.21
CA ALA A 36 12.34 0.39 -14.64
C ALA A 36 13.02 1.74 -14.89
N ARG A 37 13.27 2.55 -13.84
CA ARG A 37 13.85 3.89 -13.93
C ARG A 37 13.12 4.77 -14.95
N VAL A 38 11.79 4.73 -14.94
CA VAL A 38 10.97 5.57 -15.81
C VAL A 38 11.41 7.03 -15.65
N PRO A 39 11.76 7.76 -16.73
CA PRO A 39 12.45 9.04 -16.64
C PRO A 39 11.75 10.07 -15.74
N GLN A 40 10.43 10.18 -15.84
CA GLN A 40 9.64 11.09 -15.02
C GLN A 40 9.71 10.74 -13.51
N VAL A 41 9.59 9.46 -13.16
CA VAL A 41 9.64 8.99 -11.76
C VAL A 41 11.06 9.15 -11.19
N ALA A 42 12.08 8.80 -11.98
CA ALA A 42 13.47 8.93 -11.59
C ALA A 42 13.88 10.41 -11.41
N ALA A 43 13.41 11.31 -12.29
CA ALA A 43 13.67 12.75 -12.17
C ALA A 43 13.01 13.34 -10.92
N GLN A 44 11.75 12.97 -10.63
CA GLN A 44 11.04 13.43 -9.44
C GLN A 44 11.74 12.98 -8.15
N LEU A 45 12.09 11.70 -8.03
CA LEU A 45 12.80 11.19 -6.86
C LEU A 45 14.24 11.72 -6.78
N GLY A 46 14.87 11.97 -7.92
CA GLY A 46 16.16 12.66 -8.00
C GLY A 46 16.11 14.07 -7.42
N ALA A 47 15.03 14.81 -7.67
CA ALA A 47 14.81 16.14 -7.08
C ALA A 47 14.63 16.10 -5.55
N PHE A 48 14.23 14.95 -5.00
CA PHE A 48 14.20 14.68 -3.55
C PHE A 48 15.52 14.11 -3.00
N GLY A 49 16.57 14.02 -3.82
CA GLY A 49 17.89 13.50 -3.42
C GLY A 49 18.01 11.97 -3.44
N PHE A 50 17.02 11.26 -3.98
CA PHE A 50 17.00 9.81 -4.09
C PHE A 50 17.48 9.35 -5.48
N THR A 51 18.80 9.30 -5.65
CA THR A 51 19.45 8.83 -6.87
C THR A 51 20.21 7.52 -6.65
N GLY A 52 20.58 6.85 -7.74
CA GLY A 52 21.40 5.63 -7.71
C GLY A 52 20.78 4.52 -6.86
N GLY A 53 21.55 3.96 -5.93
CA GLY A 53 21.10 2.85 -5.06
C GLY A 53 19.93 3.22 -4.14
N ARG A 54 19.75 4.49 -3.78
CA ARG A 54 18.63 4.94 -2.93
C ARG A 54 17.29 4.74 -3.63
N LEU A 55 17.23 5.00 -4.94
CA LEU A 55 16.04 4.77 -5.76
C LEU A 55 15.62 3.29 -5.71
N THR A 56 16.59 2.39 -5.84
CA THR A 56 16.35 0.94 -5.77
C THR A 56 15.88 0.51 -4.38
N LEU A 57 16.47 1.05 -3.32
CA LEU A 57 16.03 0.75 -1.94
C LEU A 57 14.57 1.19 -1.69
N ILE A 58 14.18 2.38 -2.18
CA ILE A 58 12.79 2.86 -2.10
C ILE A 58 11.85 1.93 -2.89
N ALA A 59 12.24 1.53 -4.11
CA ALA A 59 11.45 0.61 -4.92
C ALA A 59 11.23 -0.75 -4.23
N ILE A 60 12.27 -1.30 -3.60
CA ILE A 60 12.19 -2.55 -2.83
C ILE A 60 11.26 -2.38 -1.62
N ALA A 61 11.42 -1.30 -0.86
CA ALA A 61 10.58 -1.03 0.31
C ALA A 61 9.09 -0.91 -0.07
N GLU A 62 8.78 -0.18 -1.15
CA GLU A 62 7.42 -0.04 -1.67
C GLU A 62 6.84 -1.38 -2.13
N PHE A 63 7.62 -2.14 -2.91
CA PHE A 63 7.20 -3.44 -3.45
C PHE A 63 6.90 -4.44 -2.34
N VAL A 64 7.81 -4.59 -1.36
CA VAL A 64 7.64 -5.51 -0.24
C VAL A 64 6.41 -5.11 0.59
N SER A 65 6.24 -3.82 0.88
CA SER A 65 5.08 -3.31 1.63
C SER A 65 3.77 -3.66 0.91
N ALA A 66 3.69 -3.38 -0.39
CA ALA A 66 2.50 -3.64 -1.19
C ALA A 66 2.21 -5.14 -1.35
N ALA A 67 3.24 -5.96 -1.59
CA ALA A 67 3.10 -7.41 -1.71
C ALA A 67 2.58 -8.05 -0.42
N LEU A 68 3.15 -7.67 0.73
CA LEU A 68 2.69 -8.16 2.04
C LEU A 68 1.28 -7.69 2.37
N PHE A 69 0.88 -6.49 1.95
CA PHE A 69 -0.47 -5.96 2.19
C PHE A 69 -1.53 -6.68 1.33
N LEU A 70 -1.17 -7.04 0.10
CA LEU A 70 -2.04 -7.75 -0.82
C LEU A 70 -2.35 -9.17 -0.33
N VAL A 71 -1.34 -9.88 0.17
CA VAL A 71 -1.46 -11.26 0.67
C VAL A 71 -2.23 -11.28 2.00
N ARG A 72 -3.32 -12.05 2.05
CA ARG A 72 -4.24 -12.09 3.20
C ARG A 72 -3.57 -12.48 4.53
N GLN A 73 -2.61 -13.40 4.48
CA GLN A 73 -1.92 -13.93 5.67
C GLN A 73 -0.98 -12.91 6.32
N THR A 74 -0.40 -12.01 5.52
CA THR A 74 0.60 -11.03 5.96
C THR A 74 0.06 -9.60 6.03
N ARG A 75 -1.25 -9.43 5.81
CA ARG A 75 -1.87 -8.13 5.59
C ARG A 75 -1.63 -7.12 6.71
N SER A 76 -1.65 -7.57 7.97
CA SER A 76 -1.39 -6.68 9.11
C SER A 76 0.03 -6.13 9.08
N ALA A 77 1.04 -6.97 8.80
CA ALA A 77 2.42 -6.52 8.62
C ALA A 77 2.57 -5.63 7.38
N GLY A 78 1.89 -5.99 6.28
CA GLY A 78 1.86 -5.16 5.08
C GLY A 78 1.25 -3.78 5.32
N LEU A 79 0.16 -3.68 6.09
CA LEU A 79 -0.47 -2.40 6.43
C LEU A 79 0.45 -1.52 7.27
N LEU A 80 1.17 -2.11 8.23
CA LEU A 80 2.19 -1.41 9.01
C LEU A 80 3.28 -0.83 8.10
N LEU A 81 3.82 -1.65 7.20
CA LEU A 81 4.88 -1.24 6.28
C LEU A 81 4.40 -0.20 5.26
N VAL A 82 3.19 -0.36 4.69
CA VAL A 82 2.55 0.64 3.83
C VAL A 82 2.39 1.97 4.56
N SER A 83 1.99 1.94 5.84
CA SER A 83 1.84 3.14 6.66
C SER A 83 3.19 3.84 6.89
N ALA A 84 4.23 3.07 7.22
CA ALA A 84 5.58 3.61 7.36
C ALA A 84 6.11 4.20 6.04
N PHE A 85 5.93 3.48 4.93
CA PHE A 85 6.38 3.90 3.60
C PHE A 85 5.69 5.19 3.14
N LEU A 86 4.35 5.23 3.18
CA LEU A 86 3.59 6.41 2.78
C LEU A 86 3.74 7.56 3.77
N GLY A 87 3.92 7.29 5.07
CA GLY A 87 4.30 8.30 6.05
C GLY A 87 5.64 8.97 5.70
N GLY A 88 6.64 8.17 5.30
CA GLY A 88 7.91 8.68 4.78
C GLY A 88 7.75 9.49 3.49
N ALA A 89 6.87 9.07 2.58
CA ALA A 89 6.55 9.83 1.37
C ALA A 89 5.90 11.18 1.70
N ILE A 90 4.95 11.23 2.64
CA ILE A 90 4.33 12.46 3.13
C ILE A 90 5.38 13.40 3.73
N ALA A 91 6.24 12.88 4.61
CA ALA A 91 7.31 13.68 5.22
C ALA A 91 8.29 14.22 4.17
N THR A 92 8.65 13.41 3.17
CA THR A 92 9.52 13.82 2.06
C THR A 92 8.87 14.94 1.23
N HIS A 93 7.59 14.80 0.87
CA HIS A 93 6.87 15.82 0.11
C HIS A 93 6.81 17.14 0.91
N LEU A 94 6.46 17.05 2.20
CA LEU A 94 6.40 18.20 3.08
C LEU A 94 7.75 18.92 3.21
N GLN A 95 8.84 18.16 3.40
CA GLN A 95 10.21 18.67 3.50
C GLN A 95 10.66 19.44 2.25
N HIS A 96 10.10 19.11 1.08
CA HIS A 96 10.44 19.75 -0.20
C HIS A 96 9.36 20.75 -0.68
N GLY A 97 8.42 21.14 0.19
CA GLY A 97 7.35 22.08 -0.14
C GLY A 97 6.38 21.57 -1.22
N GLN A 98 6.29 20.26 -1.42
CA GLN A 98 5.40 19.62 -2.37
C GLN A 98 4.07 19.23 -1.72
N SER A 99 3.02 19.08 -2.53
CA SER A 99 1.71 18.63 -2.05
C SER A 99 1.78 17.24 -1.43
N VAL A 100 1.23 17.09 -0.22
CA VAL A 100 1.13 15.82 0.50
C VAL A 100 -0.16 15.05 0.18
N LEU A 101 -1.06 15.63 -0.61
CA LEU A 101 -2.40 15.07 -0.83
C LEU A 101 -2.35 13.69 -1.48
N GLN A 102 -1.50 13.50 -2.50
CA GLN A 102 -1.40 12.22 -3.20
C GLN A 102 -1.03 11.06 -2.24
N PRO A 103 0.11 11.08 -1.53
CA PRO A 103 0.45 9.98 -0.62
C PRO A 103 -0.52 9.86 0.57
N ALA A 104 -1.10 10.96 1.05
CA ALA A 104 -2.08 10.94 2.14
C ALA A 104 -3.41 10.28 1.72
N ILE A 105 -3.93 10.60 0.53
CA ILE A 105 -5.16 10.00 -0.01
C ILE A 105 -4.95 8.51 -0.24
N VAL A 106 -3.82 8.11 -0.85
CA VAL A 106 -3.51 6.70 -1.05
C VAL A 106 -3.45 5.95 0.28
N LEU A 107 -2.79 6.52 1.30
CA LEU A 107 -2.73 5.93 2.63
C LEU A 107 -4.12 5.79 3.25
N GLY A 108 -4.94 6.83 3.18
CA GLY A 108 -6.31 6.83 3.70
C GLY A 108 -7.19 5.77 3.04
N LEU A 109 -7.11 5.61 1.72
CA LEU A 109 -7.86 4.60 0.98
C LEU A 109 -7.44 3.17 1.34
N LEU A 110 -6.14 2.94 1.54
CA LEU A 110 -5.60 1.64 1.96
C LEU A 110 -6.07 1.27 3.37
N TRP A 111 -6.04 2.23 4.31
CA TRP A 111 -6.60 2.06 5.66
C TRP A 111 -8.10 1.81 5.64
N LEU A 112 -8.86 2.56 4.84
CA LEU A 112 -10.29 2.36 4.67
C LEU A 112 -10.58 0.95 4.12
N GLY A 113 -9.83 0.52 3.10
CA GLY A 113 -9.93 -0.82 2.54
C GLY A 113 -9.68 -1.92 3.59
N ALA A 114 -8.63 -1.76 4.38
CA ALA A 114 -8.30 -2.67 5.48
C ALA A 114 -9.41 -2.71 6.55
N TRP A 115 -9.87 -1.55 7.03
CA TRP A 115 -10.94 -1.43 8.01
C TRP A 115 -12.26 -2.03 7.54
N LEU A 116 -12.64 -1.81 6.27
CA LEU A 116 -13.85 -2.39 5.69
C LEU A 116 -13.75 -3.91 5.58
N ARG A 117 -12.56 -4.43 5.30
CA ARG A 117 -12.32 -5.87 5.10
C ARG A 117 -12.17 -6.63 6.41
N HIS A 118 -11.49 -6.04 7.40
CA HIS A 118 -11.09 -6.66 8.66
C HIS A 118 -11.03 -5.56 9.73
N PRO A 119 -12.12 -5.26 10.45
CA PRO A 119 -12.06 -4.24 11.51
C PRO A 119 -11.05 -4.59 12.61
N GLU A 120 -10.76 -5.88 12.82
CA GLU A 120 -9.76 -6.39 13.75
C GLU A 120 -8.31 -6.44 13.24
N THR A 121 -7.99 -5.83 12.07
CA THR A 121 -6.66 -5.94 11.40
C THR A 121 -5.44 -5.59 12.23
N LEU A 122 -5.60 -4.96 13.40
CA LEU A 122 -4.46 -4.54 14.20
C LEU A 122 -3.65 -5.75 14.74
N TRP A 123 -4.22 -6.95 14.90
CA TRP A 123 -3.50 -8.07 15.54
C TRP A 123 -3.88 -9.48 15.02
N SER A 124 -3.53 -9.83 13.78
CA SER A 124 -3.77 -11.19 13.23
C SER A 124 -2.67 -12.23 13.55
N VAL A 125 -1.57 -11.83 14.20
CA VAL A 125 -0.41 -12.70 14.45
C VAL A 125 -0.61 -13.62 15.67
N VAL A 126 -1.57 -13.31 16.56
CA VAL A 126 -1.72 -13.97 17.87
C VAL A 126 -2.77 -15.09 17.88
N ARG A 127 -3.52 -15.30 16.78
CA ARG A 127 -4.51 -16.38 16.69
C ARG A 127 -3.94 -17.60 15.96
N THR A 128 -3.07 -18.33 16.65
CA THR A 128 -2.75 -19.75 16.38
C THR A 128 -3.46 -20.63 17.39
#